data_AF-K1V0V0-F1
#
_entry.id   AF-K1V0V0-F1
#
_cell.length_a   1.000
_cell.length_b   1.000
_cell.length_c   1.000
_cell.angle_alpha   90.00
_cell.angle_beta   90.00
_cell.angle_gamma   90.00
#
_symmetry.space_group_name_H-M   'P 1'
#
loop_
_entity.id
_entity.type
_entity.pdbx_description
1 polymer ?
#
loop_
_entity_poly.entity_id
_entity_poly.type
_entity_poly.pdbx_seq_one_letter_code
_entity_poly.pdbx_strand_id
1 'polypeptide(L)'
;MFPQDEKYEKRIKVENAYMDDVAIKLGIFDQRCFYNAFAEFDNQDIEASLKSENLIVKIFAVLDRRVGKRRLRIMKETIMEEPDTFQEFYAIRAKAEGLL
;
A
#
# COMPACT_ATOMS: atom_id res chain seq x y z
N MET A 1 8.49 8.36 11.92
CA MET A 1 8.21 7.42 13.04
C MET A 1 7.87 8.23 14.29
N PHE A 2 6.87 7.80 15.06
CA PHE A 2 6.58 8.40 16.36
C PHE A 2 7.81 8.30 17.28
N PRO A 3 7.97 9.20 18.25
CA PRO A 3 8.96 9.02 19.30
C PRO A 3 8.79 7.62 19.89
N GLN A 4 9.89 6.86 19.99
CA GLN A 4 9.93 5.56 20.66
C GLN A 4 9.84 5.77 22.17
N ASP A 5 8.68 6.23 22.61
CA ASP A 5 8.32 6.46 24.00
C ASP A 5 7.29 5.42 24.47
N GLU A 6 6.89 5.51 25.73
CA GLU A 6 5.94 4.57 26.35
C GLU A 6 4.60 4.47 25.63
N LYS A 7 4.24 5.47 24.82
CA LYS A 7 3.00 5.48 24.03
C LYS A 7 3.22 4.99 22.60
N TYR A 8 4.46 4.68 22.18
CA TYR A 8 4.80 4.27 20.82
C TYR A 8 3.99 3.05 20.36
N GLU A 9 3.94 2.00 21.17
CA GLU A 9 3.18 0.80 20.82
C GLU A 9 1.68 1.06 20.70
N LYS A 10 1.12 1.89 21.58
CA LYS A 10 -0.30 2.26 21.52
C LYS A 10 -0.60 3.05 20.26
N ARG A 11 0.26 4.01 19.91
CA ARG A 11 0.13 4.79 18.68
C ARG A 11 0.19 3.88 17.47
N ILE A 12 1.18 3.00 17.39
CA ILE A 12 1.30 2.04 16.27
C ILE A 12 0.10 1.09 16.19
N LYS A 13 -0.35 0.50 17.30
CA LYS A 13 -1.40 -0.54 17.28
C LYS A 13 -2.83 0.00 17.22
N VAL A 14 -3.07 1.20 17.74
CA VAL A 14 -4.44 1.75 17.93
C VAL A 14 -4.66 3.01 17.10
N GLU A 15 -3.65 3.88 16.98
CA GLU A 15 -3.80 5.16 16.28
C GLU A 15 -3.27 5.10 14.84
N ASN A 16 -2.40 4.13 14.53
CA ASN A 16 -1.68 3.96 13.27
C ASN A 16 -1.70 2.48 12.83
N ALA A 17 -2.74 1.73 13.23
CA ALA A 17 -2.82 0.27 13.23
C ALA A 17 -2.19 -0.39 11.99
N TYR A 18 -2.45 0.17 10.80
CA TYR A 18 -1.52 0.39 9.69
C TYR A 18 -2.01 1.67 8.97
N MET A 19 -1.40 2.10 7.87
CA MET A 19 -2.00 3.16 7.03
C MET A 19 -3.34 2.68 6.48
N ASP A 20 -4.38 2.87 7.29
CA ASP A 20 -5.72 2.36 7.04
C ASP A 20 -6.33 3.08 5.84
N ASP A 21 -7.21 2.38 5.16
CA ASP A 21 -7.90 2.84 3.95
C ASP A 21 -8.54 4.23 4.16
N VAL A 22 -9.10 4.47 5.34
CA VAL A 22 -9.71 5.75 5.72
C VAL A 22 -8.69 6.89 5.78
N ALA A 23 -7.51 6.66 6.37
CA ALA A 23 -6.48 7.68 6.48
C ALA A 23 -5.94 8.07 5.10
N ILE A 24 -5.79 7.10 4.20
CA ILE A 24 -5.35 7.36 2.82
C ILE A 24 -6.45 8.06 2.02
N LYS A 25 -7.70 7.60 2.08
CA LYS A 25 -8.85 8.26 1.41
C LYS A 25 -9.01 9.72 1.80
N LEU A 26 -8.82 10.04 3.09
CA LEU A 26 -8.94 11.40 3.60
C LEU A 26 -7.65 12.23 3.40
N GLY A 27 -6.56 11.62 2.92
CA GLY A 27 -5.25 12.28 2.81
C GLY A 27 -4.64 12.66 4.16
N ILE A 28 -5.10 12.03 5.24
CA ILE A 28 -4.68 12.31 6.62
C ILE A 28 -3.54 11.34 6.98
N PHE A 29 -2.41 11.51 6.32
CA PHE A 29 -1.17 10.82 6.68
C PHE A 29 0.02 11.77 6.62
N ASP A 30 0.97 11.59 7.55
CA ASP A 30 2.13 12.47 7.61
C ASP A 30 3.18 12.13 6.53
N GLN A 31 3.97 13.14 6.16
CA GLN A 31 5.03 13.02 5.15
C GLN A 31 6.08 11.95 5.52
N ARG A 32 6.36 11.73 6.80
CA ARG A 32 7.34 10.73 7.25
C ARG A 32 6.81 9.32 7.04
N CYS A 33 5.52 9.09 7.17
CA CYS A 33 4.91 7.81 6.88
C CYS A 33 5.03 7.45 5.39
N PHE A 34 4.87 8.43 4.49
CA PHE A 34 5.11 8.23 3.06
C PHE A 34 6.56 7.83 2.78
N TYR A 35 7.53 8.58 3.31
CA TYR A 35 8.95 8.24 3.09
C TYR A 35 9.36 6.92 3.74
N ASN A 36 8.78 6.58 4.89
CA ASN A 36 9.01 5.28 5.52
C ASN A 36 8.45 4.14 4.66
N ALA A 37 7.23 4.28 4.14
CA ALA A 37 6.64 3.31 3.21
C ALA A 37 7.50 3.20 1.94
N PHE A 38 7.99 4.32 1.41
CA PHE A 38 8.89 4.30 0.26
C PHE A 38 10.19 3.58 0.57
N ALA A 39 10.81 3.84 1.72
CA ALA A 39 12.02 3.16 2.15
C ALA A 39 11.80 1.65 2.33
N GLU A 40 10.67 1.24 2.90
CA GLU A 40 10.30 -0.18 3.00
C GLU A 40 10.17 -0.81 1.60
N PHE A 41 9.41 -0.19 0.71
CA PHE A 41 9.22 -0.63 -0.67
C PHE A 41 10.54 -0.71 -1.47
N ASP A 42 11.43 0.27 -1.33
CA ASP A 42 12.69 0.36 -2.07
C ASP A 42 13.71 -0.68 -1.60
N ASN A 43 13.62 -1.12 -0.33
CA ASN A 43 14.55 -2.06 0.29
C ASN A 43 14.01 -3.50 0.36
N GLN A 44 12.88 -3.82 -0.27
CA GLN A 44 12.32 -5.17 -0.26
C GLN A 44 11.88 -5.68 -1.63
N ASP A 45 11.68 -6.99 -1.73
CA ASP A 45 11.23 -7.62 -2.96
C ASP A 45 9.81 -7.17 -3.33
N ILE A 46 9.53 -7.16 -4.64
CA ILE A 46 8.23 -6.73 -5.16
C ILE A 46 7.08 -7.60 -4.64
N GLU A 47 7.34 -8.89 -4.44
CA GLU A 47 6.36 -9.83 -3.90
C GLU A 47 6.08 -9.61 -2.41
N ALA A 48 7.10 -9.20 -1.65
CA ALA A 48 6.93 -8.80 -0.26
C ALA A 48 6.10 -7.51 -0.18
N SER A 49 6.40 -6.54 -1.05
CA SER A 49 5.66 -5.27 -1.11
C SER A 49 4.18 -5.45 -1.48
N LEU A 50 3.87 -6.35 -2.41
CA LEU A 50 2.48 -6.69 -2.76
C LEU A 50 1.70 -7.34 -1.61
N LYS A 51 2.38 -7.90 -0.61
CA LYS A 51 1.79 -8.55 0.57
C LYS A 51 1.95 -7.72 1.85
N SER A 52 2.49 -6.51 1.76
CA SER A 52 2.73 -5.67 2.94
C SER A 52 1.40 -5.30 3.61
N GLU A 53 1.38 -5.25 4.95
CA GLU A 53 0.25 -4.74 5.71
C GLU A 53 0.12 -3.21 5.57
N ASN A 54 1.18 -2.54 5.12
CA ASN A 54 1.17 -1.11 4.82
C ASN A 54 0.56 -0.84 3.45
N LEU A 55 -0.64 -0.26 3.42
CA LEU A 55 -1.38 -0.01 2.18
C LEU A 55 -0.63 0.90 1.20
N ILE A 56 0.19 1.85 1.69
CA ILE A 56 1.01 2.72 0.83
C ILE A 56 2.10 1.89 0.11
N VAL A 57 2.72 0.94 0.80
CA VAL A 57 3.74 0.04 0.23
C VAL A 57 3.13 -0.83 -0.86
N LYS A 58 1.94 -1.38 -0.60
CA LYS A 58 1.16 -2.11 -1.61
C LYS A 58 0.84 -1.26 -2.83
N ILE A 59 0.41 -0.01 -2.63
CA ILE A 59 0.12 0.93 -3.72
C ILE A 59 1.38 1.19 -4.55
N PHE A 60 2.55 1.43 -3.94
CA PHE A 60 3.79 1.53 -4.69
C PHE A 60 4.09 0.26 -5.49
N ALA A 61 3.89 -0.90 -4.89
CA ALA A 61 4.11 -2.18 -5.54
C ALA A 61 3.24 -2.38 -6.78
N VAL A 62 1.92 -2.10 -6.70
CA VAL A 62 1.03 -2.28 -7.86
C VAL A 62 1.33 -1.31 -8.99
N LEU A 63 1.80 -0.10 -8.67
CA LEU A 63 2.18 0.92 -9.65
C LEU A 63 3.55 0.64 -10.30
N ASP A 64 4.39 -0.17 -9.68
CA ASP A 64 5.73 -0.49 -10.18
C ASP A 64 5.68 -1.32 -11.48
N ARG A 65 6.57 -0.98 -12.42
CA ARG A 65 6.69 -1.68 -13.72
C ARG A 65 7.11 -3.15 -13.61
N ARG A 66 7.75 -3.55 -12.50
CA ARG A 66 8.09 -4.95 -12.17
C ARG A 66 6.82 -5.80 -12.04
N VAL A 67 5.70 -5.18 -11.67
CA VAL A 67 4.37 -5.80 -11.71
C VAL A 67 3.80 -5.70 -13.12
N GLY A 68 4.04 -6.76 -13.90
CA GLY A 68 3.59 -6.85 -15.29
C GLY A 68 2.14 -7.35 -15.46
N LYS A 69 1.64 -7.30 -16.70
CA LYS A 69 0.26 -7.68 -17.08
C LYS A 69 -0.19 -9.05 -16.56
N ARG A 70 0.71 -10.05 -16.59
CA ARG A 70 0.41 -11.40 -16.09
C ARG A 70 0.02 -11.37 -14.61
N ARG A 71 0.75 -10.60 -13.81
CA ARG A 71 0.49 -10.48 -12.37
C ARG A 71 -0.80 -9.72 -12.10
N LEU A 72 -1.02 -8.61 -12.80
CA LEU A 72 -2.27 -7.83 -12.68
C LEU A 72 -3.50 -8.70 -12.96
N ARG A 73 -3.45 -9.55 -14.00
CA ARG A 73 -4.56 -10.49 -14.28
C ARG A 73 -4.85 -11.46 -13.14
N ILE A 74 -3.82 -12.01 -12.49
CA ILE A 74 -3.97 -12.90 -11.33
C ILE A 74 -4.58 -12.12 -10.17
N MET A 75 -4.08 -10.91 -9.89
CA MET A 75 -4.61 -10.05 -8.82
C MET A 75 -6.08 -9.69 -9.02
N LYS A 76 -6.57 -9.63 -10.28
CA LYS A 76 -7.98 -9.38 -10.59
C LYS A 76 -8.93 -10.36 -9.89
N GLU A 77 -8.48 -11.59 -9.62
CA GLU A 77 -9.30 -12.64 -9.00
C GLU A 77 -9.62 -12.34 -7.53
N THR A 78 -8.71 -11.65 -6.82
CA THR A 78 -8.83 -11.35 -5.39
C THR A 78 -8.96 -9.86 -5.09
N ILE A 79 -8.94 -8.98 -6.10
CA ILE A 79 -8.89 -7.53 -5.88
C ILE A 79 -10.10 -7.00 -5.10
N MET A 80 -11.27 -7.65 -5.22
CA MET A 80 -12.48 -7.26 -4.50
C MET A 80 -12.39 -7.48 -2.99
N GLU A 81 -11.43 -8.28 -2.52
CA GLU A 81 -11.16 -8.54 -1.09
C GLU A 81 -10.24 -7.47 -0.48
N GLU A 82 -9.62 -6.64 -1.31
CA GLU A 82 -8.69 -5.59 -0.89
C GLU A 82 -9.43 -4.30 -0.50
N PRO A 83 -8.81 -3.41 0.30
CA PRO A 83 -9.41 -2.11 0.62
C PRO A 83 -9.68 -1.27 -0.63
N ASP A 84 -10.78 -0.52 -0.64
CA ASP A 84 -11.24 0.21 -1.83
C ASP A 84 -10.15 1.08 -2.46
N THR A 85 -9.34 1.78 -1.65
CA THR A 85 -8.24 2.60 -2.17
C THR A 85 -7.27 1.78 -3.00
N PHE A 86 -6.92 0.58 -2.55
CA PHE A 86 -6.03 -0.29 -3.31
C PHE A 86 -6.69 -0.77 -4.60
N GLN A 87 -8.00 -1.05 -4.58
CA GLN A 87 -8.76 -1.37 -5.78
C GLN A 87 -8.71 -0.24 -6.82
N GLU A 88 -8.80 1.02 -6.38
CA GLU A 88 -8.69 2.19 -7.26
C GLU A 88 -7.33 2.28 -7.93
N PHE A 89 -6.23 2.16 -7.17
CA PHE A 89 -4.88 2.21 -7.74
C PHE A 89 -4.58 1.03 -8.66
N TYR A 90 -5.05 -0.17 -8.29
CA TYR A 90 -5.00 -1.32 -9.18
C TYR A 90 -5.78 -1.06 -10.48
N ALA A 91 -6.99 -0.49 -10.41
CA ALA A 91 -7.81 -0.22 -11.58
C ALA A 91 -7.14 0.81 -12.52
N ILE A 92 -6.51 1.86 -11.97
CA ILE A 92 -5.70 2.81 -12.74
C ILE A 92 -4.58 2.08 -13.49
N ARG A 93 -3.81 1.26 -12.77
CA ARG A 93 -2.72 0.48 -13.34
C ARG A 93 -3.19 -0.48 -14.44
N ALA A 94 -4.27 -1.20 -14.20
CA ALA A 94 -4.82 -2.18 -15.13
C ALA A 94 -5.39 -1.52 -16.39
N LYS A 95 -6.08 -0.38 -16.27
CA LYS A 95 -6.51 0.44 -17.42
C LYS A 95 -5.34 0.91 -18.27
N ALA A 96 -4.27 1.39 -17.64
CA ALA A 96 -3.05 1.81 -18.35
C ALA A 96 -2.40 0.68 -19.17
N GLU A 97 -2.63 -0.59 -18.79
CA GLU A 97 -2.14 -1.78 -19.50
C GLU A 97 -3.13 -2.37 -20.52
N GLY A 98 -4.32 -1.78 -20.64
CA GLY A 98 -5.42 -2.27 -21.48
C GLY A 98 -6.04 -3.57 -20.97
N LEU A 99 -6.09 -3.77 -19.65
CA LEU A 99 -6.67 -4.97 -19.01
C LEU A 99 -8.10 -4.76 -18.48
N LEU A 100 -8.54 -3.50 -18.42
CA LEU A 100 -9.86 -3.05 -17.98
C LEU A 100 -10.38 -1.99 -18.95
#